data_AF-A0A9D1LZ83-F1
#
_entry.id   AF-A0A9D1LZ83-F1
#
_cell.length_a   1.000
_cell.length_b   1.000
_cell.length_c   1.000
_cell.angle_alpha   90.00
_cell.angle_beta   90.00
_cell.angle_gamma   90.00
#
_symmetry.space_group_name_H-M   'P 1'
#
loop_
_entity.id
_entity.type
_entity.pdbx_description
1 polymer ?
#
loop_
_entity_poly.entity_id
_entity_poly.type
_entity_poly.pdbx_seq_one_letter_code
_entity_poly.pdbx_strand_id
1 'polypeptide(L)'
;MEMLPNNIVRTLDIIDEHEVEKVASVIRKAHSCIFAGVGDSSYFCELLVKNMRCIDYNVQYYPQIHDMIYSVEHGCSEDALIIISARGENERLVKLAKRGKYRLR
;
A
#
# COMPACT_ATOMS: atom_id res chain seq x y z
N MET A 1 19.86 -15.14 -23.12
CA MET A 1 19.49 -14.66 -21.78
C MET A 1 18.89 -13.28 -21.99
N GLU A 2 17.58 -13.14 -21.83
CA GLU A 2 16.90 -11.86 -22.06
C GLU A 2 17.40 -10.85 -21.04
N MET A 3 17.89 -9.69 -21.50
CA MET A 3 18.33 -8.64 -20.59
C MET A 3 17.12 -8.02 -19.91
N LEU A 4 17.12 -7.97 -18.58
CA LEU A 4 16.06 -7.31 -17.82
C LEU A 4 15.97 -5.83 -18.24
N PRO A 5 14.75 -5.25 -18.33
CA PRO A 5 14.60 -3.82 -18.58
C PRO A 5 15.35 -2.98 -17.54
N ASN A 6 16.03 -1.91 -17.97
CA ASN A 6 16.85 -1.06 -17.10
C ASN A 6 16.10 -0.53 -15.85
N ASN A 7 14.80 -0.28 -15.97
CA ASN A 7 13.99 0.18 -14.83
C ASN A 7 13.86 -0.89 -13.74
N ILE A 8 13.76 -2.17 -14.13
CA ILE A 8 13.72 -3.29 -13.18
C ILE A 8 15.07 -3.45 -12.49
N VAL A 9 16.16 -3.39 -13.25
CA VAL A 9 17.53 -3.45 -12.70
C VAL A 9 17.73 -2.33 -11.67
N ARG A 10 17.39 -1.09 -12.04
CA ARG A 10 17.47 0.05 -11.11
C ARG A 10 16.58 -0.12 -9.88
N THR A 11 15.39 -0.69 -10.03
CA THR A 11 14.52 -0.98 -8.87
C THR A 11 15.18 -1.98 -7.93
N LEU A 12 15.80 -3.04 -8.44
CA LEU A 12 16.54 -4.01 -7.63
C LEU A 12 17.74 -3.37 -6.93
N ASP A 13 18.44 -2.44 -7.60
CA ASP A 13 19.60 -1.74 -7.03
C ASP A 13 19.23 -0.75 -5.89
N ILE A 14 18.01 -0.19 -5.89
CA ILE A 14 17.57 0.80 -4.89
C ILE A 14 16.69 0.20 -3.79
N ILE A 15 16.26 -1.06 -3.92
CA ILE A 15 15.46 -1.73 -2.89
C ILE A 15 16.33 -1.90 -1.64
N ASP A 16 15.78 -1.47 -0.51
CA ASP A 16 16.34 -1.75 0.81
C ASP A 16 15.65 -2.99 1.39
N GLU A 17 16.37 -4.12 1.46
CA GLU A 17 15.86 -5.39 1.96
C GLU A 17 15.35 -5.31 3.41
N HIS A 18 15.97 -4.46 4.23
CA HIS A 18 15.56 -4.29 5.62
C HIS A 18 14.24 -3.50 5.73
N GLU A 19 14.02 -2.50 4.88
CA GLU A 19 12.71 -1.85 4.78
C GLU A 19 11.64 -2.78 4.22
N VAL A 20 11.99 -3.64 3.25
CA VAL A 20 11.07 -4.67 2.74
C VAL A 20 10.65 -5.64 3.84
N GLU A 21 11.59 -6.15 4.64
CA GLU A 21 11.27 -7.09 5.72
C GLU A 21 10.42 -6.43 6.83
N LYS A 22 10.69 -5.16 7.14
CA LYS A 22 9.83 -4.38 8.06
C LYS A 22 8.41 -4.28 7.55
N VAL A 23 8.22 -3.88 6.29
CA VAL A 23 6.90 -3.76 5.68
C VAL A 23 6.20 -5.12 5.64
N ALA A 24 6.91 -6.19 5.27
CA ALA A 24 6.39 -7.55 5.30
C ALA A 24 5.93 -7.95 6.71
N SER A 25 6.70 -7.62 7.75
CA SER A 25 6.28 -7.84 9.14
C SER A 25 5.04 -7.04 9.53
N VAL A 26 4.87 -5.81 9.05
CA VAL A 26 3.67 -5.00 9.31
C VAL A 26 2.46 -5.68 8.68
N ILE A 27 2.57 -6.05 7.41
CA ILE A 27 1.49 -6.73 6.67
C ILE A 27 1.09 -8.04 7.35
N ARG A 28 2.05 -8.88 7.77
CA ARG A 28 1.79 -10.16 8.45
C ARG A 28 1.07 -10.02 9.79
N LYS A 29 1.28 -8.92 10.51
CA LYS A 29 0.71 -8.68 11.84
C LYS A 29 -0.60 -7.89 11.79
N ALA A 30 -0.89 -7.25 10.66
CA ALA A 30 -2.07 -6.42 10.52
C ALA A 30 -3.34 -7.28 10.50
N HIS A 31 -4.38 -6.83 11.20
CA HIS A 31 -5.72 -7.41 11.10
C HIS A 31 -6.27 -7.28 9.66
N SER A 32 -6.08 -6.12 9.03
CA SER A 32 -6.38 -5.86 7.62
C SER A 32 -5.39 -4.86 7.03
N CYS A 33 -5.00 -5.01 5.75
CA CYS A 33 -4.22 -3.99 5.05
C CYS A 33 -5.08 -3.23 4.04
N ILE A 34 -5.17 -1.90 4.21
CA ILE A 34 -5.86 -0.99 3.31
C ILE A 34 -4.85 -0.43 2.30
N PHE A 35 -5.01 -0.76 1.03
CA PHE A 35 -4.18 -0.23 -0.07
C PHE A 35 -4.84 1.00 -0.68
N ALA A 36 -4.09 2.11 -0.74
CA ALA A 36 -4.57 3.39 -1.26
C ALA A 36 -3.64 3.94 -2.35
N GLY A 37 -4.23 4.26 -3.50
CA GLY A 37 -3.54 4.87 -4.63
C GLY A 37 -4.56 5.49 -5.57
N VAL A 38 -4.21 6.61 -6.20
CA VAL A 38 -5.10 7.32 -7.15
C VAL A 38 -4.47 7.39 -8.54
N GLY A 39 -5.32 7.53 -9.57
CA GLY A 39 -4.86 7.54 -10.97
C GLY A 39 -4.19 6.21 -11.33
N ASP A 40 -3.08 6.25 -12.04
CA ASP A 40 -2.36 5.04 -12.47
C ASP A 40 -1.83 4.20 -11.29
N SER A 41 -1.64 4.80 -10.10
CA SER A 41 -1.24 4.06 -8.90
C SER A 41 -2.34 3.11 -8.38
N SER A 42 -3.59 3.35 -8.77
CA SER A 42 -4.73 2.51 -8.39
C SER A 42 -4.64 1.10 -8.98
N TYR A 43 -4.11 0.97 -10.20
CA TYR A 43 -3.87 -0.33 -10.84
C TYR A 43 -2.92 -1.21 -10.02
N PHE A 44 -1.83 -0.64 -9.52
CA PHE A 44 -0.87 -1.38 -8.68
C PHE A 44 -1.48 -1.79 -7.34
N CYS A 45 -2.36 -0.97 -6.76
CA CYS A 45 -3.11 -1.34 -5.55
C CYS A 45 -4.01 -2.55 -5.82
N GLU A 46 -4.76 -2.53 -6.91
CA GLU A 46 -5.63 -3.64 -7.30
C GLU A 46 -4.84 -4.93 -7.56
N LEU A 47 -3.72 -4.82 -8.29
CA LEU A 47 -2.83 -5.94 -8.57
C LEU A 47 -2.31 -6.56 -7.27
N LEU A 48 -1.77 -5.76 -6.36
CA LEU A 48 -1.24 -6.25 -5.08
C LEU A 48 -2.34 -6.90 -4.24
N VAL A 49 -3.50 -6.25 -4.09
CA VAL A 49 -4.61 -6.82 -3.33
C VAL A 49 -5.07 -8.17 -3.88
N LYS A 50 -5.14 -8.33 -5.21
CA LYS A 50 -5.47 -9.62 -5.82
C LYS A 50 -4.43 -10.69 -5.49
N ASN A 51 -3.14 -10.37 -5.59
CA ASN A 51 -2.07 -11.31 -5.26
C ASN A 51 -2.07 -11.70 -3.78
N MET A 52 -2.27 -10.74 -2.88
CA MET A 52 -2.28 -10.99 -1.43
C MET A 52 -3.49 -11.84 -1.00
N ARG A 53 -4.64 -11.70 -1.68
CA ARG A 53 -5.80 -12.58 -1.44
C ARG A 53 -5.55 -14.03 -1.85
N CYS A 54 -4.69 -14.30 -2.82
CA CYS A 54 -4.33 -15.67 -3.20
C CYS A 54 -3.57 -16.43 -2.10
N ILE A 55 -3.03 -15.71 -1.11
CA ILE A 55 -2.30 -16.27 0.04
C ILE A 55 -3.01 -15.94 1.36
N ASP A 56 -4.33 -15.74 1.31
CA ASP A 56 -5.25 -15.57 2.45
C ASP A 56 -4.98 -14.35 3.36
N TYR A 57 -4.33 -13.30 2.85
CA TYR A 57 -4.22 -12.05 3.60
C TYR A 57 -5.52 -11.25 3.55
N ASN A 58 -5.92 -10.71 4.69
CA ASN A 58 -7.04 -9.77 4.77
C ASN A 58 -6.61 -8.40 4.23
N VAL A 59 -7.05 -8.09 3.00
CA VAL A 59 -6.64 -6.88 2.29
C VAL A 59 -7.82 -6.18 1.61
N GLN A 60 -7.80 -4.86 1.68
CA GLN A 60 -8.83 -3.97 1.16
C GLN A 60 -8.23 -3.00 0.13
N TYR A 61 -8.95 -2.78 -0.97
CA TYR A 61 -8.66 -1.75 -1.94
C TYR A 61 -9.98 -1.12 -2.36
N TYR A 62 -9.97 0.21 -2.48
CA TYR A 62 -11.11 0.98 -2.92
C TYR A 62 -10.68 1.85 -4.10
N PRO A 63 -11.38 1.81 -5.24
CA PRO A 63 -11.02 2.64 -6.39
C PRO A 63 -11.29 4.13 -6.14
N GLN A 64 -12.24 4.44 -5.27
CA GLN A 64 -12.62 5.81 -4.94
C GLN A 64 -12.00 6.27 -3.63
N ILE A 65 -11.47 7.49 -3.63
CA ILE A 65 -10.76 8.03 -2.46
C ILE A 65 -11.67 8.27 -1.26
N HIS A 66 -12.97 8.51 -1.46
CA HIS A 66 -13.91 8.69 -0.36
C HIS A 66 -14.10 7.38 0.43
N ASP A 67 -14.16 6.24 -0.28
CA ASP A 67 -14.23 4.93 0.34
C ASP A 67 -12.92 4.58 1.08
N MET A 68 -11.76 4.95 0.53
CA MET A 68 -10.47 4.79 1.23
C MET A 68 -10.45 5.58 2.54
N ILE A 69 -10.93 6.84 2.51
CA ILE A 69 -11.00 7.69 3.70
C ILE A 69 -11.96 7.06 4.72
N TYR A 70 -13.13 6.62 4.29
CA TYR A 70 -14.11 5.98 5.14
C TYR A 70 -13.53 4.74 5.83
N SER A 71 -12.86 3.86 5.06
CA SER A 71 -12.21 2.64 5.58
C SER A 71 -11.14 2.98 6.62
N VAL A 72 -10.29 3.99 6.37
CA VAL A 72 -9.28 4.43 7.36
C VAL A 72 -9.90 5.05 8.62
N GLU A 73 -11.01 5.78 8.48
CA GLU A 73 -11.67 6.42 9.62
C GLU A 73 -12.44 5.44 10.50
N HIS A 74 -12.86 4.29 9.95
CA HIS A 74 -13.60 3.23 10.66
C HIS A 74 -12.77 1.96 10.90
N GLY A 75 -11.50 1.96 10.50
CA GLY A 75 -10.55 0.88 10.80
C GLY A 75 -10.16 0.84 12.28
N CYS A 76 -9.40 -0.18 12.65
CA CYS A 76 -8.90 -0.36 14.02
C CYS A 76 -7.38 -0.13 14.10
N SER A 77 -6.85 -0.07 15.33
CA SER A 77 -5.42 0.10 15.61
C SER A 77 -4.54 -1.06 15.12
N GLU A 78 -5.15 -2.18 14.74
CA GLU A 78 -4.46 -3.37 14.22
C GLU A 78 -4.45 -3.39 12.69
N ASP A 79 -5.14 -2.47 12.01
CA ASP A 79 -5.09 -2.37 10.55
C ASP A 79 -3.84 -1.60 10.08
N ALA A 80 -3.39 -1.88 8.86
CA ALA A 80 -2.26 -1.19 8.23
C ALA A 80 -2.73 -0.42 6.98
N LEU A 81 -2.23 0.81 6.81
CA LEU A 81 -2.46 1.61 5.60
C LEU A 81 -1.19 1.63 4.73
N ILE A 82 -1.32 1.17 3.49
CA ILE A 82 -0.24 1.16 2.48
C ILE A 82 -0.63 2.11 1.36
N ILE A 83 0.19 3.14 1.14
CA ILE A 83 -0.07 4.16 0.12
C ILE A 83 0.92 4.03 -1.03
N ILE A 84 0.42 3.90 -2.25
CA ILE A 84 1.22 3.90 -3.47
C ILE A 84 1.10 5.26 -4.13
N SER A 85 2.22 5.99 -4.17
CA SER A 85 2.31 7.30 -4.83
C SER A 85 3.71 7.53 -5.39
N ALA A 86 3.82 7.69 -6.71
CA ALA A 86 5.12 7.87 -7.38
C ALA A 86 5.85 9.16 -6.94
N ARG A 87 5.12 10.25 -6.66
CA ARG A 87 5.70 11.54 -6.24
C ARG A 87 5.54 11.83 -4.75
N GLY A 88 4.60 11.17 -4.06
CA GLY A 88 4.29 11.46 -2.65
C GLY A 88 3.61 12.82 -2.40
N GLU A 89 3.32 13.60 -3.45
CA GLU A 89 2.82 14.98 -3.34
C GLU A 89 1.29 15.10 -3.44
N ASN A 90 0.57 14.00 -3.69
CA ASN A 90 -0.88 14.07 -3.84
C ASN A 90 -1.52 14.47 -2.51
N GLU A 91 -2.02 15.70 -2.42
CA GLU A 91 -2.56 16.25 -1.17
C GLU A 91 -3.62 15.36 -0.51
N ARG A 92 -4.44 14.67 -1.31
CA ARG A 92 -5.50 13.81 -0.78
C ARG A 92 -4.91 12.57 -0.12
N LEU A 93 -3.88 11.96 -0.72
CA LEU A 93 -3.15 10.84 -0.12
C LEU A 93 -2.32 11.28 1.09
N VAL A 94 -1.73 12.47 1.07
CA VAL A 94 -1.03 13.04 2.24
C VAL A 94 -2.00 13.25 3.41
N LYS A 95 -3.20 13.77 3.15
CA LYS A 95 -4.26 13.89 4.17
C LYS A 95 -4.71 12.52 4.68
N LEU A 96 -4.82 11.52 3.80
CA LEU A 96 -5.15 10.14 4.19
C LEU A 96 -4.07 9.53 5.09
N ALA A 97 -2.79 9.69 4.75
CA ALA A 97 -1.66 9.23 5.57
C ALA A 97 -1.69 9.83 6.98
N LYS A 98 -1.97 11.14 7.07
CA LYS A 98 -2.13 11.83 8.36
C LYS A 98 -3.27 11.24 9.17
N ARG A 99 -4.44 10.99 8.56
CA ARG A 99 -5.58 10.35 9.24
C ARG A 99 -5.24 8.95 9.73
N GLY A 100 -4.63 8.11 8.88
CA GLY A 100 -4.23 6.75 9.24
C GLY A 100 -3.30 6.71 10.45
N LYS A 101 -2.37 7.66 10.55
CA LYS A 101 -1.47 7.78 11.72
C LYS A 101 -2.21 7.99 13.06
N TYR A 102 -3.38 8.62 13.06
CA TYR A 102 -4.15 8.86 14.29
C TYR A 102 -5.15 7.76 14.62
N ARG A 103 -5.55 6.95 13.64
CA ARG A 103 -6.61 5.95 13.78
C ARG A 103 -6.12 4.51 13.83
N LEU A 104 -5.07 4.20 13.08
CA LEU A 104 -4.57 2.84 12.85
C LEU A 104 -3.27 2.58 13.61
N ARG A 105 -2.97 3.36 14.65
CA ARG A 105 -1.68 3.37 15.33
C ARG A 105 -1.82 3.30 16.84
#